data_AF-A0A4Y7M403-F1
#
_entry.id   AF-A0A4Y7M403-F1
#
_cell.length_a   1.000
_cell.length_b   1.000
_cell.length_c   1.000
_cell.angle_alpha   90.00
_cell.angle_beta   90.00
_cell.angle_gamma   90.00
#
_symmetry.space_group_name_H-M   'P 1'
#
loop_
_entity.id
_entity.type
_entity.pdbx_description
1 polymer ?
#
loop_
_entity_poly.entity_id
_entity_poly.type
_entity_poly.pdbx_seq_one_letter_code
_entity_poly.pdbx_strand_id
1 'polypeptide(L)'
;MYGRSSGRVFNVINVSYIQSRTKRVWVRKPLGSPMAKSKIFRIAPKPILPDDEKAEIKRLYDNYKSSMKSIRQYFFEQSLKQAESGEVAQMKHRLEEEEHSRLMEENHLENEKTAILREERLKMQAEKTQKYVLASLIKKEKEAGLHDIQIEAFLAKQMAIPFIKPENIENAIEEALANPVNFNFAIDLDGYVYRGKETSVEKIPEDKRERLRSI
;
A
#
# COMPACT_ATOMS: atom_id res chain seq x y z
N MET A 1 -17.42 -15.24 -28.85
CA MET A 1 -17.85 -13.82 -28.94
C MET A 1 -16.66 -12.96 -28.55
N TYR A 2 -16.05 -12.26 -29.52
CA TYR A 2 -14.79 -11.53 -29.31
C TYR A 2 -15.04 -10.21 -28.56
N GLY A 3 -14.45 -10.08 -27.37
CA GLY A 3 -14.41 -8.85 -26.59
C GLY A 3 -13.46 -7.83 -27.24
N ARG A 4 -13.93 -6.60 -27.42
CA ARG A 4 -13.09 -5.48 -27.84
C ARG A 4 -12.61 -4.72 -26.61
N SER A 5 -11.37 -5.00 -26.24
CA SER A 5 -10.47 -4.06 -25.58
C SER A 5 -10.34 -2.81 -26.46
N SER A 6 -10.81 -1.66 -25.97
CA SER A 6 -10.43 -0.36 -26.52
C SER A 6 -9.51 0.32 -25.52
N GLY A 7 -8.21 0.13 -25.75
CA GLY A 7 -7.14 0.78 -25.01
C GLY A 7 -7.31 2.29 -24.99
N ARG A 8 -7.10 2.87 -23.80
CA ARG A 8 -6.84 4.29 -23.62
C ARG A 8 -5.52 4.60 -24.32
N VAL A 9 -5.59 5.21 -25.49
CA VAL A 9 -4.45 5.82 -26.17
C VAL A 9 -4.80 7.29 -26.40
N PHE A 10 -3.89 8.16 -25.94
CA PHE A 10 -3.82 9.61 -26.13
C PHE A 10 -4.58 10.53 -25.13
N ASN A 11 -4.08 10.59 -23.89
CA ASN A 11 -4.21 11.78 -23.01
C ASN A 11 -2.98 12.70 -23.19
N VAL A 12 -2.74 13.22 -24.39
CA VAL A 12 -1.65 14.19 -24.66
C VAL A 12 -2.18 15.54 -25.16
N ILE A 13 -3.51 15.72 -25.22
CA ILE A 13 -4.09 17.02 -25.54
C ILE A 13 -4.32 17.76 -24.23
N ASN A 14 -3.50 18.78 -23.97
CA ASN A 14 -3.69 19.71 -22.88
C ASN A 14 -4.98 20.53 -23.15
N VAL A 15 -6.12 20.06 -22.62
CA VAL A 15 -7.47 20.62 -22.86
C VAL A 15 -7.63 22.04 -22.25
N SER A 16 -6.70 22.47 -21.41
CA SER A 16 -6.75 23.77 -20.71
C SER A 16 -6.68 25.00 -21.61
N TYR A 17 -6.25 24.86 -22.88
CA TYR A 17 -6.18 25.97 -23.84
C TYR A 17 -7.26 25.94 -24.92
N ILE A 18 -8.25 25.04 -24.81
CA ILE A 18 -9.45 25.12 -25.66
C ILE A 18 -10.35 26.17 -25.03
N GLN A 19 -10.18 27.43 -25.42
CA GLN A 19 -11.17 28.47 -25.14
C GLN A 19 -12.55 27.89 -25.46
N SER A 20 -13.41 27.76 -24.45
CA SER A 20 -14.77 27.31 -24.64
C SER A 20 -15.42 28.28 -25.63
N ARG A 21 -15.62 27.81 -26.87
CA ARG A 21 -16.27 28.59 -27.90
C ARG A 21 -17.76 28.63 -27.58
N THR A 22 -18.15 29.44 -26.60
CA THR A 22 -19.53 29.83 -26.31
C THR A 22 -20.11 30.77 -27.38
N LYS A 23 -19.39 30.99 -28.48
CA LYS A 23 -19.96 31.62 -29.68
C LYS A 23 -20.88 30.62 -30.36
N ARG A 24 -22.18 30.93 -30.41
CA ARG A 24 -23.16 30.30 -31.30
C ARG A 24 -22.59 30.29 -32.72
N VAL A 25 -22.05 29.16 -33.17
CA VAL A 25 -21.55 29.03 -34.54
C VAL A 25 -22.78 29.00 -35.44
N TRP A 26 -22.92 30.00 -36.32
CA TRP A 26 -23.96 29.99 -37.34
C TRP A 26 -23.79 28.73 -38.19
N VAL A 27 -24.75 27.80 -38.08
CA VAL A 27 -24.72 26.53 -38.80
C VAL A 27 -24.84 26.83 -40.29
N ARG A 28 -23.82 26.44 -41.07
CA ARG A 28 -23.89 26.48 -42.54
C ARG A 28 -24.82 25.37 -43.02
N LYS A 29 -25.41 25.53 -44.21
CA LYS A 29 -26.21 24.45 -44.82
C LYS A 29 -25.36 23.18 -44.94
N PRO A 30 -25.86 22.01 -44.50
CA PRO A 30 -25.13 20.75 -44.63
C PRO A 30 -24.99 20.35 -46.09
N LEU A 31 -23.98 19.54 -46.39
CA LEU A 31 -23.83 18.92 -47.70
C LEU A 31 -25.08 18.06 -47.99
N GLY A 32 -25.76 18.29 -49.12
CA GLY A 32 -27.03 17.64 -49.46
C GLY A 32 -28.28 18.46 -49.20
N SER A 33 -28.20 19.59 -48.48
CA SER A 33 -29.32 20.53 -48.40
C SER A 33 -29.56 21.18 -49.78
N PRO A 34 -30.82 21.26 -50.26
CA PRO A 34 -31.10 21.92 -51.53
C PRO A 34 -30.75 23.41 -51.47
N MET A 35 -30.34 23.93 -52.64
CA MET A 35 -30.18 25.36 -52.84
C MET A 35 -31.56 26.05 -52.75
N ALA A 36 -31.59 27.29 -52.25
CA ALA A 36 -32.84 28.06 -52.23
C ALA A 36 -33.28 28.37 -53.66
N LYS A 37 -34.59 28.30 -53.96
CA LYS A 37 -35.15 28.55 -55.30
C LYS A 37 -34.64 29.87 -55.93
N SER A 38 -34.53 30.92 -55.12
CA SER A 38 -34.03 32.25 -55.53
C SER A 38 -32.53 32.30 -55.89
N LYS A 39 -31.76 31.28 -55.51
CA LYS A 39 -30.31 31.20 -55.78
C LYS A 39 -29.96 30.26 -56.93
N ILE A 40 -30.91 29.44 -57.40
CA ILE A 40 -30.66 28.43 -58.45
C ILE A 40 -30.10 29.05 -59.73
N PHE A 41 -30.64 30.20 -60.13
CA PHE A 41 -30.26 30.88 -61.38
C PHE A 41 -29.60 32.24 -61.13
N ARG A 42 -29.18 32.54 -59.89
CA ARG A 42 -28.58 33.85 -59.57
C ARG A 42 -27.12 33.89 -59.98
N ILE A 43 -26.83 34.61 -61.05
CA ILE A 43 -25.45 34.94 -61.47
C ILE A 43 -25.02 36.20 -60.71
N ALA A 44 -23.91 36.13 -59.97
CA ALA A 44 -23.37 37.29 -59.28
C ALA A 44 -22.68 38.22 -60.30
N PRO A 45 -23.08 39.50 -60.42
CA PRO A 45 -22.39 40.43 -61.31
C PRO A 45 -20.97 40.68 -60.76
N LYS A 46 -19.98 40.65 -61.64
CA LYS A 46 -18.61 41.02 -61.28
C LYS A 46 -18.52 42.55 -61.20
N PRO A 47 -17.90 43.13 -60.16
CA PRO A 47 -17.63 44.55 -60.14
C PRO A 47 -16.68 44.90 -61.30
N ILE A 48 -17.01 45.97 -62.04
CA ILE A 48 -16.16 46.49 -63.12
C ILE A 48 -15.20 47.47 -62.47
N LEU A 49 -13.91 47.14 -62.49
CA LEU A 49 -12.84 48.02 -62.03
C LEU A 49 -12.15 48.63 -63.26
N PRO A 50 -11.63 49.87 -63.17
CA PRO A 50 -10.71 50.43 -64.15
C PRO A 50 -9.48 49.51 -64.33
N ASP A 51 -8.92 49.45 -65.53
CA ASP A 51 -7.82 48.53 -65.82
C ASP A 51 -6.50 48.95 -65.13
N ASP A 52 -6.29 50.26 -64.95
CA ASP A 52 -5.15 50.82 -64.23
C ASP A 52 -5.11 50.34 -62.77
N GLU A 53 -6.27 50.38 -62.08
CA GLU A 53 -6.39 49.91 -60.69
C GLU A 53 -6.13 48.41 -60.57
N LYS A 54 -6.62 47.60 -61.52
CA LYS A 54 -6.36 46.14 -61.52
C LYS A 54 -4.87 45.85 -61.66
N ALA A 55 -4.18 46.57 -62.55
CA ALA A 55 -2.74 46.40 -62.76
C ALA A 55 -1.97 46.76 -61.50
N GLU A 56 -2.33 47.87 -60.85
CA GLU A 56 -1.65 48.33 -59.63
C GLU A 56 -1.91 47.41 -58.43
N ILE A 57 -3.15 46.96 -58.22
CA ILE A 57 -3.50 45.98 -57.19
C ILE A 57 -2.69 44.69 -57.38
N LYS A 58 -2.58 44.22 -58.62
CA LYS A 58 -1.81 43.01 -58.93
C LYS A 58 -0.33 43.22 -58.60
N ARG A 59 0.27 44.35 -59.01
CA ARG A 59 1.67 44.69 -58.71
C ARG A 59 1.94 44.70 -57.20
N LEU A 60 1.09 45.38 -56.43
CA LEU A 60 1.22 45.46 -54.97
C LEU A 60 1.07 44.09 -54.31
N TYR A 61 0.10 43.29 -54.77
CA TYR A 61 -0.13 41.95 -54.24
C TYR A 61 1.04 41.01 -54.51
N ASP A 62 1.59 41.04 -55.72
CA ASP A 62 2.74 40.22 -56.13
C ASP A 62 3.99 40.60 -55.31
N ASN A 63 4.23 41.90 -55.11
CA ASN A 63 5.32 42.39 -54.25
C ASN A 63 5.15 41.93 -52.81
N TYR A 64 3.97 42.15 -52.21
CA TYR A 64 3.67 41.72 -50.85
C TYR A 64 3.84 40.21 -50.67
N LYS A 65 3.32 39.41 -51.59
CA LYS A 65 3.46 37.94 -51.55
C LYS A 65 4.90 37.50 -51.63
N SER A 66 5.70 38.17 -52.46
CA SER A 66 7.14 37.90 -52.58
C SER A 66 7.87 38.19 -51.28
N SER A 67 7.64 39.35 -50.67
CA SER A 67 8.23 39.70 -49.35
C SER A 67 7.75 38.78 -48.23
N MET A 68 6.47 38.41 -48.21
CA MET A 68 5.94 37.51 -47.18
C MET A 68 6.50 36.07 -47.35
N LYS A 69 6.76 35.65 -48.60
CA LYS A 69 7.38 34.36 -48.89
C LYS A 69 8.82 34.32 -48.37
N SER A 70 9.62 35.38 -48.57
CA SER A 70 10.99 35.42 -48.05
C SER A 70 11.04 35.40 -46.52
N ILE A 71 10.16 36.14 -45.84
CA ILE A 71 10.06 36.12 -44.37
C ILE A 71 9.69 34.73 -43.85
N ARG A 72 8.72 34.06 -44.49
CA ARG A 72 8.33 32.70 -44.12
C ARG A 72 9.50 31.72 -44.25
N GLN A 73 10.25 31.82 -45.35
CA GLN A 73 11.42 30.97 -45.58
C GLN A 73 12.49 31.20 -44.51
N TYR A 74 12.77 32.46 -44.19
CA TYR A 74 13.71 32.81 -43.12
C TYR A 74 13.33 32.17 -41.78
N PHE A 75 12.08 32.31 -41.33
CA PHE A 75 11.64 31.72 -40.07
C PHE A 75 11.65 30.19 -40.09
N PHE A 76 11.36 29.57 -41.24
CA PHE A 76 11.46 28.13 -41.40
C PHE A 76 12.91 27.65 -41.22
N GLU A 77 13.88 28.33 -41.83
CA GLU A 77 15.31 28.02 -41.67
C GLU A 77 15.80 28.25 -40.24
N GLN A 78 15.36 29.31 -39.57
CA GLN A 78 15.70 29.53 -38.15
C GLN A 78 15.13 28.42 -37.26
N SER A 79 13.89 27.99 -37.52
CA SER A 79 13.29 26.86 -36.81
C SER A 79 14.04 25.56 -37.02
N LEU A 80 14.56 25.31 -38.23
CA LEU A 80 15.39 24.14 -38.51
C LEU A 80 16.72 24.21 -37.77
N LYS A 81 17.41 25.35 -37.79
CA LYS A 81 18.65 25.57 -37.02
C LYS A 81 18.46 25.40 -35.52
N GLN A 82 17.32 25.86 -34.99
CA GLN A 82 16.92 25.64 -33.60
C GLN A 82 16.62 24.15 -33.31
N ALA A 83 16.13 23.39 -34.28
CA ALA A 83 15.96 21.95 -34.13
C ALA A 83 17.30 21.20 -34.21
N GLU A 84 18.24 21.69 -35.04
CA GLU A 84 19.61 21.19 -35.16
C GLU A 84 20.48 21.50 -33.93
N SER A 85 20.03 22.34 -32.99
CA SER A 85 20.70 22.51 -31.68
C SER A 85 20.68 21.26 -30.78
N GLY A 86 20.30 20.11 -31.35
CA GLY A 86 20.41 18.78 -30.75
C GLY A 86 21.83 18.44 -30.29
N GLU A 87 22.90 18.95 -30.92
CA GLU A 87 24.27 18.69 -30.46
C GLU A 87 24.51 19.21 -29.03
N VAL A 88 24.04 20.43 -28.72
CA VAL A 88 24.14 20.99 -27.37
C VAL A 88 23.29 20.18 -26.39
N ALA A 89 22.11 19.72 -26.81
CA ALA A 89 21.25 18.87 -25.99
C ALA A 89 21.88 17.48 -25.74
N GLN A 90 22.52 16.88 -26.76
CA GLN A 90 23.23 15.61 -26.65
C GLN A 90 24.47 15.73 -25.75
N MET A 91 25.22 16.83 -25.85
CA MET A 91 26.35 17.09 -24.96
C MET A 91 25.90 17.26 -23.51
N LYS A 92 24.79 17.97 -23.27
CA LYS A 92 24.20 18.06 -21.92
C LYS A 92 23.77 16.69 -21.40
N HIS A 93 23.10 15.89 -22.22
CA HIS A 93 22.69 14.54 -21.84
C HIS A 93 23.88 13.66 -21.46
N ARG A 94 24.97 13.70 -22.23
CA ARG A 94 26.20 12.96 -21.92
C ARG A 94 26.79 13.38 -20.58
N LEU A 95 26.88 14.68 -20.32
CA LEU A 95 27.37 15.20 -19.04
C LEU A 95 26.47 14.77 -17.87
N GLU A 96 25.16 14.76 -18.06
CA GLU A 96 24.19 14.28 -17.07
C GLU A 96 24.36 12.78 -16.78
N GLU A 97 24.62 11.96 -17.81
CA GLU A 97 24.90 10.52 -17.66
C GLU A 97 26.23 10.25 -16.95
N GLU A 98 27.27 11.03 -17.24
CA GLU A 98 28.57 10.95 -16.57
C GLU A 98 28.47 11.31 -15.09
N GLU A 99 27.80 12.42 -14.77
CA GLU A 99 27.54 12.83 -13.38
C GLU A 99 26.69 11.80 -12.63
N HIS A 100 25.65 11.25 -13.27
CA HIS A 100 24.84 10.18 -12.70
C HIS A 100 25.68 8.94 -12.38
N SER A 101 26.55 8.53 -13.30
CA SER A 101 27.43 7.37 -13.10
C SER A 101 28.37 7.57 -11.92
N ARG A 102 28.98 8.75 -11.80
CA ARG A 102 29.83 9.13 -10.68
C ARG A 102 29.09 9.08 -9.34
N LEU A 103 27.87 9.61 -9.28
CA LEU A 103 27.05 9.58 -8.05
C LEU A 103 26.64 8.16 -7.66
N MET A 104 26.40 7.28 -8.63
CA MET A 104 26.11 5.87 -8.36
C MET A 104 27.31 5.14 -7.77
N GLU A 105 28.52 5.42 -8.26
CA GLU A 105 29.75 4.87 -7.69
C GLU A 105 29.98 5.34 -6.25
N GLU A 106 29.79 6.64 -5.97
CA GLU A 106 29.89 7.18 -4.61
C GLU A 106 28.85 6.54 -3.66
N ASN A 107 27.61 6.37 -4.13
CA ASN A 107 26.57 5.69 -3.35
C ASN A 107 26.95 4.23 -3.04
N HIS A 108 27.54 3.53 -3.99
CA HIS A 108 28.00 2.15 -3.79
C HIS A 108 29.06 2.08 -2.69
N LEU A 109 30.05 2.97 -2.72
CA LEU A 109 31.12 3.03 -1.71
C LEU A 109 30.56 3.33 -0.30
N GLU A 110 29.60 4.25 -0.19
CA GLU A 110 28.96 4.55 1.10
C GLU A 110 28.09 3.39 1.61
N ASN A 111 27.42 2.66 0.71
CA ASN A 111 26.67 1.46 1.06
C ASN A 111 27.59 0.36 1.58
N GLU A 112 28.75 0.15 0.96
CA GLU A 112 29.78 -0.80 1.42
C GLU A 112 30.28 -0.45 2.83
N LYS A 113 30.64 0.81 3.07
CA LYS A 113 31.04 1.29 4.42
C LYS A 113 29.95 1.03 5.45
N THR A 114 28.70 1.34 5.09
CA THR A 114 27.54 1.14 5.97
C THR A 114 27.27 -0.35 6.23
N ALA A 115 27.49 -1.21 5.24
CA ALA A 115 27.33 -2.65 5.38
C ALA A 115 28.32 -3.23 6.40
N ILE A 116 29.60 -2.82 6.34
CA ILE A 116 30.64 -3.25 7.29
C ILE A 116 30.23 -2.87 8.73
N LEU A 117 29.85 -1.61 8.97
CA LEU A 117 29.39 -1.16 10.28
C LEU A 117 28.14 -1.91 10.78
N ARG A 118 27.24 -2.27 9.85
CA ARG A 118 26.04 -3.06 10.17
C ARG A 118 26.42 -4.47 10.61
N GLU A 119 27.37 -5.12 9.94
CA GLU A 119 27.84 -6.45 10.31
C GLU A 119 28.51 -6.46 11.68
N GLU A 120 29.36 -5.48 11.99
CA GLU A 120 29.97 -5.34 13.31
C GLU A 120 28.91 -5.20 14.40
N ARG A 121 27.92 -4.33 14.19
CA ARG A 121 26.79 -4.16 15.11
C ARG A 121 26.00 -5.46 15.29
N LEU A 122 25.75 -6.20 14.20
CA LEU A 122 25.01 -7.47 14.25
C LEU A 122 25.78 -8.55 15.02
N LYS A 123 27.11 -8.64 14.85
CA LYS A 123 27.96 -9.54 15.65
C LYS A 123 27.83 -9.23 17.15
N MET A 124 27.95 -7.94 17.52
CA MET A 124 27.78 -7.52 18.91
C MET A 124 26.38 -7.82 19.47
N GLN A 125 25.33 -7.66 18.66
CA GLN A 125 23.97 -8.02 19.06
C GLN A 125 23.82 -9.53 19.23
N ALA A 126 24.36 -10.33 18.30
CA ALA A 126 24.33 -11.79 18.37
C ALA A 126 24.97 -12.29 19.67
N GLU A 127 26.16 -11.79 20.03
CA GLU A 127 26.82 -12.16 21.30
C GLU A 127 25.99 -11.80 22.53
N LYS A 128 25.37 -10.60 22.55
CA LYS A 128 24.49 -10.18 23.64
C LYS A 128 23.26 -11.09 23.75
N THR A 129 22.63 -11.42 22.62
CA THR A 129 21.47 -12.31 22.59
C THR A 129 21.83 -13.72 23.06
N GLN A 130 22.99 -14.26 22.66
CA GLN A 130 23.46 -15.56 23.14
C GLN A 130 23.65 -15.57 24.66
N LYS A 131 24.30 -14.55 25.22
CA LYS A 131 24.47 -14.41 26.67
C LYS A 131 23.14 -14.32 27.41
N TYR A 132 22.19 -13.55 26.87
CA TYR A 132 20.85 -13.41 27.45
C TYR A 132 20.07 -14.74 27.42
N VAL A 133 20.07 -15.43 26.28
CA VAL A 133 19.40 -16.73 26.13
C VAL A 133 19.99 -17.76 27.10
N LEU A 134 21.31 -17.84 27.19
CA LEU A 134 21.98 -18.76 28.11
C LEU A 134 21.64 -18.45 29.58
N ALA A 135 21.65 -17.18 29.98
CA ALA A 135 21.23 -16.77 31.32
C ALA A 135 19.76 -17.12 31.60
N SER A 136 18.88 -16.93 30.62
CA SER A 136 17.47 -17.30 30.73
C SER A 136 17.26 -18.81 30.85
N LEU A 137 18.04 -19.62 30.12
CA LEU A 137 17.99 -21.08 30.20
C LEU A 137 18.44 -21.57 31.58
N ILE A 138 19.56 -21.07 32.10
CA ILE A 138 20.05 -21.39 33.44
C ILE A 138 19.00 -21.03 34.51
N LYS A 139 18.36 -19.86 34.37
CA LYS A 139 17.32 -19.43 35.30
C LYS A 139 16.13 -20.40 35.27
N LYS A 140 15.67 -20.78 34.08
CA LYS A 140 14.56 -21.71 33.88
C LYS A 140 14.87 -23.10 34.44
N GLU A 141 16.09 -23.59 34.26
CA GLU A 141 16.54 -24.87 34.81
C GLU A 141 16.54 -24.86 36.34
N LYS A 142 17.00 -23.77 36.96
CA LYS A 142 16.92 -23.59 38.42
C LYS A 142 15.48 -23.54 38.93
N GLU A 143 14.60 -22.82 38.24
CA GLU A 143 13.17 -22.74 38.57
C GLU A 143 12.50 -24.12 38.47
N ALA A 144 12.83 -24.90 37.43
CA ALA A 144 12.34 -26.28 37.28
C ALA A 144 12.83 -27.19 38.42
N GLY A 145 14.12 -27.16 38.76
CA GLY A 145 14.65 -27.94 39.87
C GLY A 145 14.01 -27.60 41.22
N LEU A 146 13.74 -26.31 41.48
CA LEU A 146 12.99 -25.88 42.67
C LEU A 146 11.56 -26.40 42.67
N HIS A 147 10.91 -26.42 41.50
CA HIS A 147 9.56 -26.94 41.35
C HIS A 147 9.51 -28.46 41.60
N ASP A 148 10.49 -29.22 41.10
CA ASP A 148 10.59 -30.67 41.34
C ASP A 148 10.77 -30.97 42.84
N ILE A 149 11.64 -30.23 43.53
CA ILE A 149 11.81 -30.33 44.99
C ILE A 149 10.49 -30.04 45.72
N GLN A 150 9.71 -29.05 45.27
CA GLN A 150 8.40 -28.75 45.85
C GLN A 150 7.40 -29.89 45.65
N ILE A 151 7.39 -30.52 44.47
CA ILE A 151 6.55 -31.69 44.19
C ILE A 151 6.94 -32.85 45.11
N GLU A 152 8.24 -33.17 45.22
CA GLU A 152 8.71 -34.24 46.09
C GLU A 152 8.34 -34.01 47.56
N ALA A 153 8.53 -32.78 48.04
CA ALA A 153 8.13 -32.40 49.40
C ALA A 153 6.61 -32.52 49.61
N PHE A 154 5.80 -32.19 48.60
CA PHE A 154 4.36 -32.39 48.64
C PHE A 154 3.99 -33.88 48.69
N LEU A 155 4.58 -34.71 47.84
CA LEU A 155 4.35 -36.17 47.83
C LEU A 155 4.75 -36.81 49.16
N ALA A 156 5.89 -36.44 49.73
CA ALA A 156 6.33 -36.92 51.04
C ALA A 156 5.34 -36.58 52.15
N LYS A 157 4.76 -35.37 52.14
CA LYS A 157 3.68 -34.98 53.06
C LYS A 157 2.43 -35.84 52.88
N GLN A 158 2.05 -36.13 51.63
CA GLN A 158 0.88 -36.99 51.35
C GLN A 158 1.12 -38.43 51.81
N MET A 159 2.32 -38.98 51.61
CA MET A 159 2.68 -40.33 52.08
C MET A 159 2.76 -40.44 53.60
N ALA A 160 3.02 -39.33 54.30
CA ALA A 160 3.00 -39.27 55.76
C ALA A 160 1.57 -39.25 56.35
N ILE A 161 0.54 -39.03 55.53
CA ILE A 161 -0.86 -39.16 55.96
C ILE A 161 -1.08 -40.63 56.34
N PRO A 162 -1.63 -40.91 57.53
CA PRO A 162 -1.76 -42.27 58.04
C PRO A 162 -2.64 -43.11 57.11
N PHE A 163 -2.08 -44.19 56.57
CA PHE A 163 -2.83 -45.21 55.85
C PHE A 163 -3.64 -46.07 56.83
N ILE A 164 -4.77 -46.63 56.37
CA ILE A 164 -5.62 -47.50 57.19
C ILE A 164 -4.84 -48.77 57.55
N LYS A 165 -4.54 -48.93 58.83
CA LYS A 165 -3.86 -50.11 59.41
C LYS A 165 -4.88 -51.19 59.78
N PRO A 166 -4.48 -52.47 59.90
CA PRO A 166 -5.39 -53.56 60.28
C PRO A 166 -6.13 -53.31 61.60
N GLU A 167 -5.49 -52.61 62.54
CA GLU A 167 -6.05 -52.25 63.85
C GLU A 167 -7.18 -51.21 63.77
N ASN A 168 -7.22 -50.39 62.71
CA ASN A 168 -8.17 -49.28 62.54
C ASN A 168 -9.21 -49.53 61.44
N ILE A 169 -9.34 -50.78 60.94
CA ILE A 169 -10.23 -51.09 59.80
C ILE A 169 -11.69 -50.84 60.17
N GLU A 170 -12.17 -51.33 61.31
CA GLU A 170 -13.57 -51.20 61.72
C GLU A 170 -13.98 -49.74 61.86
N ASN A 171 -13.15 -48.94 62.56
CA ASN A 171 -13.37 -47.50 62.71
C ASN A 171 -13.39 -46.76 61.36
N ALA A 172 -12.51 -47.13 60.43
CA ALA A 172 -12.46 -46.51 59.10
C ALA A 172 -13.68 -46.88 58.24
N ILE A 173 -14.23 -48.09 58.38
CA ILE A 173 -15.45 -48.52 57.68
C ILE A 173 -16.67 -47.75 58.20
N GLU A 174 -16.81 -47.62 59.52
CA GLU A 174 -17.90 -46.84 60.12
C GLU A 174 -17.83 -45.36 59.70
N GLU A 175 -16.64 -44.77 59.72
CA GLU A 175 -16.43 -43.39 59.30
C GLU A 175 -16.78 -43.18 57.81
N ALA A 176 -16.39 -44.12 56.94
CA ALA A 176 -16.71 -44.06 55.51
C ALA A 176 -18.21 -44.22 55.22
N LEU A 177 -18.92 -45.07 55.97
CA LEU A 177 -20.37 -45.22 55.86
C LEU A 177 -21.12 -44.00 56.39
N ALA A 178 -20.63 -43.39 57.47
CA ALA A 178 -21.21 -42.20 58.07
C ALA A 178 -21.01 -40.94 57.22
N ASN A 179 -19.85 -40.81 56.55
CA ASN A 179 -19.46 -39.63 55.79
C ASN A 179 -19.28 -39.93 54.29
N PRO A 180 -20.37 -40.08 53.52
CA PRO A 180 -20.26 -40.27 52.06
C PRO A 180 -19.73 -38.99 51.39
N VAL A 181 -18.52 -39.07 50.81
CA VAL A 181 -17.89 -37.95 50.09
C VAL A 181 -18.37 -37.91 48.64
N ASN A 182 -18.82 -36.74 48.18
CA ASN A 182 -19.30 -36.52 46.82
C ASN A 182 -18.30 -35.70 46.00
N PHE A 183 -17.74 -36.29 44.95
CA PHE A 183 -16.77 -35.63 44.05
C PHE A 183 -17.40 -34.94 42.84
N ASN A 184 -18.72 -34.97 42.68
CA ASN A 184 -19.38 -34.34 41.55
C ASN A 184 -19.29 -32.81 41.65
N PHE A 185 -18.85 -32.15 40.59
CA PHE A 185 -18.89 -30.70 40.45
C PHE A 185 -19.17 -30.30 38.99
N ALA A 186 -19.70 -29.10 38.80
CA ALA A 186 -19.91 -28.46 37.50
C ALA A 186 -19.04 -27.19 37.38
N ILE A 187 -18.66 -26.83 36.15
CA ILE A 187 -17.89 -25.61 35.85
C ILE A 187 -18.67 -24.76 34.85
N ASP A 188 -18.72 -23.46 35.09
CA ASP A 188 -19.28 -22.47 34.17
C ASP A 188 -18.28 -21.99 33.12
N LEU A 189 -18.75 -21.35 32.05
CA LEU A 189 -17.91 -20.74 31.01
C LEU A 189 -16.94 -19.68 31.57
N ASP A 190 -17.31 -19.03 32.68
CA ASP A 190 -16.48 -18.03 33.37
C ASP A 190 -15.42 -18.64 34.31
N GLY A 191 -15.44 -19.97 34.48
CA GLY A 191 -14.47 -20.73 35.29
C GLY A 191 -14.82 -20.86 36.78
N TYR A 192 -16.08 -20.64 37.15
CA TYR A 192 -16.58 -20.87 38.51
C TYR A 192 -16.91 -22.36 38.73
N VAL A 193 -16.58 -22.88 39.92
CA VAL A 193 -16.81 -24.28 40.29
C VAL A 193 -17.99 -24.40 41.25
N TYR A 194 -18.92 -25.30 40.93
CA TYR A 194 -20.07 -25.64 41.76
C TYR A 194 -19.98 -27.10 42.20
N ARG A 195 -19.68 -27.35 43.48
CA ARG A 195 -19.52 -28.70 44.04
C ARG A 195 -20.85 -29.22 44.59
N GLY A 196 -21.19 -30.46 44.27
CA GLY A 196 -22.39 -31.14 44.77
C GLY A 196 -23.33 -31.58 43.64
N LYS A 197 -24.14 -32.62 43.93
CA LYS A 197 -25.13 -33.16 42.97
C LYS A 197 -26.43 -32.35 42.93
N GLU A 198 -26.78 -31.71 44.05
CA GLU A 198 -28.07 -31.00 44.25
C GLU A 198 -27.91 -29.48 44.35
N THR A 199 -26.68 -28.98 44.21
CA THR A 199 -26.38 -27.55 44.29
C THR A 199 -26.80 -26.84 43.01
N SER A 200 -27.83 -26.03 43.10
CA SER A 200 -28.27 -25.12 42.02
C SER A 200 -27.54 -23.78 42.12
N VAL A 201 -27.16 -23.20 40.97
CA VAL A 201 -26.40 -21.93 40.87
C VAL A 201 -27.06 -20.78 41.65
N GLU A 202 -28.39 -20.73 41.65
CA GLU A 202 -29.20 -19.69 42.30
C GLU A 202 -29.09 -19.68 43.84
N LYS A 203 -28.70 -20.80 44.46
CA LYS A 203 -28.62 -20.92 45.92
C LYS A 203 -27.28 -20.45 46.49
N ILE A 204 -26.28 -20.19 45.63
CA ILE A 204 -24.92 -19.83 46.05
C ILE A 204 -24.71 -18.34 45.79
N PRO A 205 -24.56 -17.52 46.86
CA PRO A 205 -24.23 -16.11 46.74
C PRO A 205 -22.92 -15.89 45.97
N GLU A 206 -22.88 -14.84 45.15
CA GLU A 206 -21.78 -14.55 44.23
C GLU A 206 -20.43 -14.40 44.94
N ASP A 207 -20.43 -13.84 46.16
CA ASP A 207 -19.24 -13.65 47.00
C ASP A 207 -18.58 -14.95 47.48
N LYS A 208 -19.30 -16.09 47.42
CA LYS A 208 -18.84 -17.39 47.90
C LYS A 208 -18.45 -18.35 46.78
N ARG A 209 -18.49 -17.92 45.52
CA ARG A 209 -18.15 -18.76 44.37
C ARG A 209 -16.64 -18.93 44.25
N GLU A 210 -16.17 -20.18 44.27
CA GLU A 210 -14.78 -20.50 44.02
C GLU A 210 -14.49 -20.42 42.51
N ARG A 211 -13.41 -19.73 42.13
CA ARG A 211 -12.93 -19.69 40.75
C ARG A 211 -11.66 -20.53 40.63
N LEU A 212 -11.61 -21.43 39.65
CA LEU A 212 -10.37 -22.11 39.30
C LEU A 212 -9.41 -21.06 38.73
N ARG A 213 -8.37 -20.72 39.48
CA ARG A 213 -7.27 -19.92 38.97
C ARG A 213 -6.40 -20.82 38.10
N SER A 214 -6.29 -20.50 36.82
CA SER A 214 -5.24 -21.07 35.97
C SER A 214 -3.89 -20.68 36.55
N ILE A 215 -3.08 -21.68 36.89
CA ILE A 215 -1.65 -21.51 37.17
C ILE A 215 -0.95 -21.10 35.87
#